data_AF-A0A937PTM1-F1
#
_entry.id   AF-A0A937PTM1-F1
#
_cell.length_a   1.000
_cell.length_b   1.000
_cell.length_c   1.000
_cell.angle_alpha   90.00
_cell.angle_beta   90.00
_cell.angle_gamma   90.00
#
_symmetry.space_group_name_H-M   'P 1'
#
loop_
_entity.id
_entity.type
_entity.pdbx_description
1 polymer ?
#
loop_
_entity_poly.entity_id
_entity_poly.type
_entity_poly.pdbx_seq_one_letter_code
_entity_poly.pdbx_strand_id
1 'polypeptide(L)'
;MRLLLRQKDGTTKELQFDKGPISIGRGADSQVFLPDPAVSRRHAVIHSSDDGTWLIEDLDSASKTFLNDQPVRKAKVKHGDLLRVTTFTMELALEEEVSEAHEAMQMEDTLHIEAALATPPHETVVRNPDASHAPAMRLAAKRLMDFSNATNKICDATSLDELLLTLLDLTLEEFDAFHVWCALRTQAGGPMICHAGRKKDGSPVDLGRIPLREKVMQAVEKGQFLVMPRVSAQLEEDEAIRSAMIAAIMRPKGCFGVLYVDNAMKEKHYSLSDLDYLMLVAMHTAAVMKKFFE
;
A
#
# COMPACT_ATOMS: atom_id res chain seq x y z
N MET A 1 -14.21 5.33 -6.39
CA MET A 1 -14.87 5.35 -5.06
C MET A 1 -15.30 3.94 -4.65
N ARG A 2 -15.06 3.57 -3.40
CA ARG A 2 -15.58 2.35 -2.77
C ARG A 2 -16.63 2.71 -1.71
N LEU A 3 -17.70 1.94 -1.66
CA LEU A 3 -18.79 2.04 -0.68
C LEU A 3 -18.87 0.75 0.13
N LEU A 4 -18.79 0.85 1.45
CA LEU A 4 -19.07 -0.26 2.37
C LEU A 4 -20.48 -0.10 2.92
N LEU A 5 -21.44 -0.84 2.37
CA LEU A 5 -22.85 -0.80 2.77
C LEU A 5 -23.11 -1.78 3.91
N ARG A 6 -23.47 -1.28 5.09
CA ARG A 6 -23.93 -2.09 6.21
C ARG A 6 -25.46 -2.17 6.23
N GLN A 7 -26.00 -3.38 6.22
CA GLN A 7 -27.43 -3.66 6.24
C GLN A 7 -27.93 -3.97 7.67
N LYS A 8 -29.26 -3.92 7.86
CA LYS A 8 -29.90 -4.16 9.17
C LYS A 8 -29.64 -5.54 9.76
N ASP A 9 -29.41 -6.54 8.90
CA ASP A 9 -29.13 -7.93 9.28
C ASP A 9 -27.67 -8.16 9.72
N GLY A 10 -26.86 -7.09 9.72
CA GLY A 10 -25.43 -7.15 10.04
C GLY A 10 -24.53 -7.48 8.83
N THR A 11 -25.13 -7.80 7.67
CA THR A 11 -24.40 -8.08 6.44
C THR A 11 -23.74 -6.82 5.91
N THR A 12 -22.48 -6.92 5.50
CA THR A 12 -21.75 -5.83 4.85
C THR A 12 -21.51 -6.17 3.39
N LYS A 13 -21.86 -5.26 2.47
CA LYS A 13 -21.66 -5.40 1.03
C LYS A 13 -20.70 -4.32 0.54
N GLU A 14 -19.64 -4.72 -0.14
CA GLU A 14 -18.69 -3.81 -0.77
C GLU A 14 -19.11 -3.55 -2.22
N LEU A 15 -19.15 -2.27 -2.61
CA LEU A 15 -19.48 -1.83 -3.96
C LEU A 15 -18.38 -0.86 -4.44
N GLN A 16 -17.88 -1.07 -5.66
CA GLN A 16 -16.81 -0.25 -6.24
C GLN A 16 -17.31 0.43 -7.51
N PHE A 17 -16.99 1.72 -7.65
CA PHE A 17 -17.39 2.55 -8.78
C PHE A 17 -16.22 3.43 -9.22
N ASP A 18 -15.88 3.39 -10.50
CA ASP A 18 -14.79 4.19 -11.05
C ASP A 18 -15.22 5.64 -11.32
N LYS A 19 -16.48 5.85 -11.74
CA LYS A 19 -17.07 7.18 -12.02
C LYS A 19 -18.55 7.22 -11.63
N GLY A 20 -19.05 8.43 -11.39
CA GLY A 20 -20.48 8.73 -11.26
C GLY A 20 -21.17 8.99 -12.60
N PRO A 21 -22.50 9.21 -12.60
CA PRO A 21 -23.37 9.25 -11.42
C PRO A 21 -23.65 7.85 -10.85
N ILE A 22 -23.72 7.76 -9.53
CA ILE A 22 -24.08 6.53 -8.80
C ILE A 22 -25.46 6.70 -8.17
N SER A 23 -26.45 5.97 -8.68
CA SER A 23 -27.82 6.04 -8.19
C SER A 23 -28.03 5.21 -6.91
N ILE A 24 -28.65 5.82 -5.90
CA ILE A 24 -29.01 5.19 -4.62
C ILE A 24 -30.53 5.22 -4.45
N GLY A 25 -31.15 4.07 -4.17
CA GLY A 25 -32.59 4.01 -3.95
C GLY A 25 -33.15 2.59 -3.92
N ARG A 26 -34.48 2.51 -3.77
CA ARG A 26 -35.24 1.25 -3.87
C ARG A 26 -35.67 0.92 -5.31
N GLY A 27 -35.42 1.80 -6.27
CA GLY A 27 -35.67 1.48 -7.68
C GLY A 27 -34.79 0.31 -8.13
N ALA A 28 -35.33 -0.62 -8.91
CA ALA A 28 -34.55 -1.76 -9.42
C ALA A 28 -33.40 -1.33 -10.36
N ASP A 29 -33.47 -0.09 -10.86
CA ASP A 29 -32.49 0.62 -11.67
C ASP A 29 -31.41 1.34 -10.83
N SER A 30 -31.47 1.25 -9.49
CA SER A 30 -30.46 1.86 -8.61
C SER A 30 -29.19 0.99 -8.54
N GLN A 31 -28.03 1.60 -8.78
CA GLN A 31 -26.73 0.93 -8.67
C GLN A 31 -26.42 0.52 -7.22
N VAL A 32 -26.80 1.36 -6.26
CA VAL A 32 -26.84 1.02 -4.84
C VAL A 32 -28.30 0.76 -4.48
N PHE A 33 -28.71 -0.50 -4.65
CA PHE A 33 -30.06 -0.95 -4.38
C PHE A 33 -30.31 -1.15 -2.88
N LEU A 34 -31.28 -0.40 -2.33
CA LEU A 34 -31.68 -0.44 -0.92
C LEU A 34 -33.16 -0.88 -0.81
N PRO A 35 -33.46 -2.17 -0.54
CA PRO A 35 -34.82 -2.72 -0.58
C PRO A 35 -35.67 -2.41 0.66
N ASP A 36 -35.81 -1.13 1.04
CA ASP A 36 -36.63 -0.72 2.21
C ASP A 36 -37.73 0.26 1.80
N PRO A 37 -39.02 0.03 2.16
CA PRO A 37 -40.13 0.92 1.83
C PRO A 37 -39.94 2.39 2.22
N ALA A 38 -39.16 2.68 3.28
CA ALA A 38 -38.83 4.04 3.70
C ALA A 38 -37.80 4.73 2.79
N VAL A 39 -37.13 3.98 1.90
CA VAL A 39 -36.21 4.52 0.90
C VAL A 39 -37.00 4.83 -0.39
N SER A 40 -36.94 6.09 -0.82
CA SER A 40 -37.46 6.55 -2.11
C SER A 40 -36.91 5.72 -3.29
N ARG A 41 -37.70 5.61 -4.37
CA ARG A 41 -37.28 4.91 -5.61
C ARG A 41 -35.99 5.49 -6.19
N ARG A 42 -35.91 6.83 -6.25
CA ARG A 42 -34.70 7.60 -6.52
C ARG A 42 -34.44 8.43 -5.27
N HIS A 43 -33.51 8.01 -4.42
CA HIS A 43 -33.31 8.62 -3.11
C HIS A 43 -32.21 9.67 -3.15
N ALA A 44 -31.04 9.28 -3.61
CA ALA A 44 -29.90 10.16 -3.74
C ALA A 44 -29.04 9.73 -4.93
N VAL A 45 -28.14 10.61 -5.34
CA VAL A 45 -27.15 10.31 -6.36
C VAL A 45 -25.80 10.86 -5.91
N ILE A 46 -24.74 10.09 -6.14
CA ILE A 46 -23.37 10.57 -5.96
C ILE A 46 -22.80 10.88 -7.33
N HIS A 47 -22.45 12.15 -7.55
CA HIS A 47 -21.79 12.61 -8.76
C HIS A 47 -20.27 12.62 -8.55
N SER A 48 -19.52 12.26 -9.58
CA SER A 48 -18.09 12.57 -9.69
C SER A 48 -17.93 13.79 -10.58
N SER A 49 -17.12 14.75 -10.16
CA SER A 49 -16.70 15.90 -10.96
C SER A 49 -15.34 15.62 -11.61
N ASP A 50 -15.02 16.34 -12.69
CA ASP A 50 -13.75 16.19 -13.43
C ASP A 50 -12.53 16.63 -12.60
N ASP A 51 -12.74 17.37 -11.51
CA ASP A 51 -11.70 17.79 -10.54
C ASP A 51 -11.44 16.72 -9.44
N GLY A 52 -11.95 15.51 -9.62
CA GLY A 52 -11.80 14.41 -8.66
C GLY A 52 -12.73 14.50 -7.45
N THR A 53 -13.53 15.56 -7.32
CA THR A 53 -14.44 15.71 -6.19
C THR A 53 -15.71 14.89 -6.35
N TRP A 54 -16.20 14.36 -5.23
CA TRP A 54 -17.45 13.63 -5.17
C TRP A 54 -18.50 14.44 -4.41
N LEU A 55 -19.73 14.35 -4.88
CA LEU A 55 -20.82 15.14 -4.35
C LEU A 55 -22.08 14.29 -4.22
N ILE A 56 -22.64 14.22 -3.01
CA ILE A 56 -23.93 13.62 -2.74
C ILE A 56 -25.04 14.65 -2.96
N GLU A 57 -26.12 14.25 -3.62
CA GLU A 57 -27.33 15.02 -3.81
C GLU A 57 -28.56 14.18 -3.42
N ASP A 58 -29.35 14.67 -2.47
CA ASP A 58 -30.65 14.11 -2.10
C ASP A 58 -31.70 14.54 -3.14
N LEU A 59 -32.40 13.57 -3.73
CA LEU A 59 -33.39 13.80 -4.79
C LEU A 59 -34.78 14.04 -4.20
N ASP A 60 -34.86 14.97 -3.24
CA ASP A 60 -36.05 15.30 -2.43
C ASP A 60 -36.70 14.04 -1.83
N SER A 61 -35.88 13.23 -1.16
CA SER A 61 -36.30 11.97 -0.58
C SER A 61 -37.23 12.16 0.63
N ALA A 62 -38.07 11.16 0.91
CA ALA A 62 -39.02 11.21 2.03
C ALA A 62 -38.32 11.14 3.40
N SER A 63 -37.22 10.39 3.50
CA SER A 63 -36.50 10.16 4.77
C SER A 63 -35.22 10.99 4.92
N LYS A 64 -34.88 11.81 3.92
CA LYS A 64 -33.66 12.60 3.83
C LYS A 64 -32.38 11.75 3.82
N THR A 65 -31.35 12.32 3.21
CA THR A 65 -30.00 11.77 3.22
C THR A 65 -29.19 12.46 4.32
N PHE A 66 -28.43 11.70 5.10
CA PHE A 66 -27.57 12.22 6.17
C PHE A 66 -26.11 11.94 5.84
N LEU A 67 -25.25 12.93 6.03
CA LEU A 67 -23.80 12.79 5.95
C LEU A 67 -23.21 13.14 7.32
N ASN A 68 -22.49 12.20 7.94
CA ASN A 68 -21.96 12.36 9.31
C ASN A 68 -23.05 12.84 10.30
N ASP A 69 -24.21 12.19 10.24
CA ASP A 69 -25.42 12.50 11.01
C ASP A 69 -26.06 13.88 10.83
N GLN A 70 -25.60 14.67 9.85
CA GLN A 70 -26.24 15.92 9.46
C GLN A 70 -27.09 15.74 8.19
N PRO A 71 -28.35 16.20 8.15
CA PRO A 71 -29.17 16.11 6.95
C PRO A 71 -28.60 16.99 5.83
N VAL A 72 -28.46 16.44 4.63
CA VAL A 72 -27.89 17.14 3.47
C VAL A 72 -28.86 17.12 2.30
N ARG A 73 -28.95 18.25 1.60
CA ARG A 73 -29.58 18.32 0.27
C ARG A 73 -28.55 18.12 -0.83
N LYS A 74 -27.40 18.77 -0.68
CA LYS A 74 -26.25 18.66 -1.58
C LYS A 74 -25.00 18.90 -0.75
N ALA A 75 -24.04 17.99 -0.79
CA ALA A 75 -22.82 18.12 -0.01
C ALA A 75 -21.63 17.48 -0.73
N LYS A 76 -20.45 18.07 -0.57
CA LYS A 76 -19.20 17.39 -0.95
C LYS A 76 -18.99 16.25 0.05
N VAL A 77 -18.63 15.09 -0.45
CA VAL A 77 -18.27 13.94 0.37
C VAL A 77 -16.76 13.80 0.42
N LYS A 78 -16.25 13.32 1.55
CA LYS A 78 -14.84 13.09 1.82
C LYS A 78 -14.58 11.62 2.11
N HIS A 79 -13.32 11.23 2.06
CA HIS A 79 -12.91 9.91 2.51
C HIS A 79 -13.25 9.74 4.01
N GLY A 80 -13.81 8.58 4.35
CA GLY A 80 -14.22 8.23 5.72
C GLY A 80 -15.58 8.79 6.14
N ASP A 81 -16.26 9.55 5.27
CA ASP A 81 -17.60 10.05 5.59
C ASP A 81 -18.61 8.91 5.71
N LEU A 82 -19.55 9.08 6.64
CA LEU A 82 -20.65 8.15 6.85
C LEU A 82 -21.92 8.70 6.22
N LEU A 83 -22.35 8.06 5.14
CA LEU A 83 -23.61 8.34 4.47
C LEU A 83 -24.70 7.44 5.07
N ARG A 84 -25.74 8.04 5.63
CA ARG A 84 -26.89 7.31 6.19
C ARG A 84 -28.17 7.62 5.43
N VAL A 85 -28.82 6.56 4.98
CA VAL A 85 -30.12 6.57 4.30
C VAL A 85 -31.06 5.67 5.09
N THR A 86 -32.03 6.27 5.78
CA THR A 86 -32.90 5.58 6.73
C THR A 86 -32.07 4.80 7.76
N THR A 87 -32.01 3.48 7.63
CA THR A 87 -31.27 2.55 8.50
C THR A 87 -30.01 1.97 7.88
N PHE A 88 -29.75 2.28 6.61
CA PHE A 88 -28.55 1.86 5.92
C PHE A 88 -27.46 2.88 6.19
N THR A 89 -26.30 2.39 6.59
CA THR A 89 -25.10 3.22 6.77
C THR A 89 -24.06 2.74 5.77
N MET A 90 -23.48 3.70 5.05
CA MET A 90 -22.45 3.48 4.06
C MET A 90 -21.22 4.29 4.43
N GLU A 91 -20.08 3.64 4.54
CA GLU A 91 -18.80 4.33 4.69
C GLU A 91 -18.25 4.63 3.29
N LEU A 92 -17.92 5.90 3.07
CA LEU A 92 -17.40 6.40 1.79
C LEU A 92 -15.88 6.32 1.80
N ALA A 93 -15.33 5.40 1.02
CA ALA A 93 -13.88 5.33 0.77
C ALA A 93 -13.58 5.97 -0.59
N LEU A 94 -13.22 7.25 -0.57
CA LEU A 94 -12.73 7.97 -1.74
C LEU A 94 -11.24 7.74 -1.91
N GLU A 95 -10.77 7.54 -3.13
CA GLU A 95 -9.35 7.71 -3.44
C GLU A 95 -9.18 9.22 -3.68
N GLU A 96 -8.52 9.93 -2.76
CA GLU A 96 -8.35 11.38 -2.90
C GLU A 96 -7.36 11.68 -4.03
N GLU A 97 -7.84 12.26 -5.14
CA GLU A 97 -7.01 13.02 -6.08
C GLU A 97 -6.96 14.46 -5.56
N VAL A 98 -5.80 14.87 -5.04
CA VAL A 98 -5.60 16.25 -4.56
C VAL A 98 -5.36 17.16 -5.75
N SER A 99 -6.35 18.02 -6.07
CA SER A 99 -6.23 19.12 -7.03
C SER A 99 -5.71 20.36 -6.30
N GLU A 100 -4.48 20.79 -6.59
CA GLU A 100 -3.90 22.06 -6.13
C GLU A 100 -4.21 23.19 -7.12
N ALA A 101 -4.91 24.24 -6.67
CA ALA A 101 -4.84 25.56 -7.30
C ALA A 101 -5.26 26.69 -6.33
N HIS A 102 -4.33 27.66 -6.16
CA HIS A 102 -4.41 29.00 -5.54
C HIS A 102 -4.51 29.07 -3.99
N GLU A 103 -3.78 29.91 -3.25
CA GLU A 103 -2.81 30.97 -3.53
C GLU A 103 -2.08 31.35 -2.21
N ALA A 104 -0.94 32.02 -2.34
CA ALA A 104 -0.02 32.40 -1.26
C ALA A 104 -0.48 33.60 -0.41
N MET A 105 -0.13 33.57 0.90
CA MET A 105 0.45 34.64 1.74
C MET A 105 -0.09 34.61 3.19
N GLN A 106 0.73 34.19 4.15
CA GLN A 106 1.30 35.04 5.22
C GLN A 106 2.11 34.18 6.20
N MET A 107 3.34 34.63 6.49
CA MET A 107 4.24 34.09 7.51
C MET A 107 3.68 34.41 8.91
N GLU A 108 3.64 33.44 9.82
CA GLU A 108 4.43 33.44 11.06
C GLU A 108 4.07 32.23 11.97
N ASP A 109 5.14 31.55 12.37
CA ASP A 109 5.34 30.84 13.64
C ASP A 109 4.56 29.56 14.03
N THR A 110 5.38 28.49 14.04
CA THR A 110 5.47 27.39 15.02
C THR A 110 4.63 26.13 14.78
N LEU A 111 5.37 25.01 14.69
CA LEU A 111 4.96 23.61 14.90
C LEU A 111 4.06 22.99 13.83
N HIS A 112 4.67 22.39 12.82
CA HIS A 112 4.87 20.93 12.81
C HIS A 112 5.61 20.54 11.54
N ILE A 113 6.81 20.01 11.75
CA ILE A 113 7.64 19.49 10.68
C ILE A 113 7.11 18.10 10.31
N GLU A 114 6.27 18.02 9.28
CA GLU A 114 6.08 16.79 8.50
C GLU A 114 6.14 17.13 7.01
N ALA A 115 7.24 17.76 6.62
CA ALA A 115 7.73 17.68 5.26
C ALA A 115 8.36 16.29 5.07
N ALA A 116 7.52 15.31 4.73
CA ALA A 116 7.96 14.09 4.06
C ALA A 116 6.97 13.80 2.93
N LEU A 117 7.12 14.61 1.87
CA LEU A 117 6.94 14.25 0.47
C LEU A 117 5.62 13.52 0.16
N ALA A 118 4.65 14.31 -0.31
CA ALA A 118 3.71 13.83 -1.32
C ALA A 118 4.53 13.12 -2.41
N THR A 119 4.46 11.80 -2.41
CA THR A 119 5.05 10.99 -3.47
C THR A 119 3.96 10.91 -4.54
N PRO A 120 4.08 11.59 -5.69
CA PRO A 120 3.18 11.46 -6.84
C PRO A 120 2.66 10.04 -7.04
N PRO A 121 1.45 9.87 -7.62
CA PRO A 121 0.76 8.57 -7.75
C PRO A 121 1.48 7.51 -8.63
N HIS A 122 2.73 7.77 -9.03
CA HIS A 122 3.66 6.87 -9.72
C HIS A 122 5.08 6.89 -9.15
N GLU A 123 5.31 7.59 -8.03
CA GLU A 123 6.65 7.88 -7.58
C GLU A 123 7.14 6.81 -6.59
N THR A 124 8.39 6.40 -6.81
CA THR A 124 9.11 5.53 -5.90
C THR A 124 9.32 6.28 -4.59
N VAL A 125 8.69 5.82 -3.50
CA VAL A 125 8.94 6.39 -2.17
C VAL A 125 10.28 5.87 -1.68
N VAL A 126 11.20 6.77 -1.34
CA VAL A 126 12.44 6.43 -0.66
C VAL A 126 12.23 6.59 0.84
N ARG A 127 12.45 5.53 1.62
CA ARG A 127 12.39 5.57 3.07
C ARG A 127 13.80 5.69 3.65
N ASN A 128 14.04 6.76 4.40
CA ASN A 128 15.30 6.98 5.10
C ASN A 128 15.05 7.00 6.62
N PRO A 129 15.47 5.96 7.37
CA PRO A 129 15.25 5.88 8.80
C PRO A 129 16.04 6.91 9.61
N ASP A 130 17.17 7.40 9.08
CA ASP A 130 18.07 8.33 9.78
C ASP A 130 17.74 9.82 9.51
N ALA A 131 16.71 10.11 8.70
CA ALA A 131 16.33 11.48 8.40
C ALA A 131 15.64 12.15 9.61
N SER A 132 16.05 13.39 9.94
CA SER A 132 15.56 14.12 11.11
C SER A 132 14.04 14.32 11.17
N HIS A 133 13.37 14.27 10.02
CA HIS A 133 11.91 14.43 9.88
C HIS A 133 11.26 13.19 9.28
N ALA A 134 11.92 12.02 9.40
CA ALA A 134 11.31 10.77 8.97
C ALA A 134 10.02 10.52 9.77
N PRO A 135 8.89 10.24 9.10
CA PRO A 135 7.67 9.81 9.77
C PRO A 135 7.93 8.66 10.75
N ALA A 136 7.19 8.60 11.85
CA ALA A 136 7.29 7.49 12.80
C ALA A 136 6.96 6.15 12.11
N MET A 137 7.75 5.11 12.42
CA MET A 137 7.45 3.75 11.99
C MET A 137 6.17 3.25 12.67
N ARG A 138 5.19 2.81 11.88
CA ARG A 138 3.92 2.27 12.40
C ARG A 138 3.76 0.81 11.99
N LEU A 139 3.70 -0.08 12.98
CA LEU A 139 3.54 -1.51 12.78
C LEU A 139 2.31 -2.01 13.55
N ALA A 140 1.47 -2.78 12.86
CA ALA A 140 0.40 -3.50 13.54
C ALA A 140 0.98 -4.56 14.49
N ALA A 141 0.29 -4.83 15.61
CA ALA A 141 0.76 -5.81 16.60
C ALA A 141 1.05 -7.19 15.99
N LYS A 142 0.26 -7.61 14.99
CA LYS A 142 0.51 -8.86 14.25
C LYS A 142 1.89 -8.86 13.57
N ARG A 143 2.29 -7.76 12.93
CA ARG A 143 3.59 -7.64 12.25
C ARG A 143 4.77 -7.72 13.23
N LEU A 144 4.58 -7.33 14.49
CA LEU A 144 5.62 -7.52 15.52
C LEU A 144 5.80 -9.01 15.89
N MET A 145 4.72 -9.79 15.90
CA MET A 145 4.81 -11.24 16.09
C MET A 145 5.46 -11.91 14.88
N ASP A 146 5.05 -11.52 13.67
CA ASP A 146 5.67 -11.98 12.41
C ASP A 146 7.17 -11.69 12.45
N PHE A 147 7.57 -10.46 12.82
CA PHE A 147 8.97 -10.07 12.96
C PHE A 147 9.72 -10.96 13.94
N SER A 148 9.17 -11.21 15.13
CA SER A 148 9.82 -12.07 16.13
C SER A 148 10.06 -13.48 15.58
N ASN A 149 9.12 -14.04 14.84
CA ASN A 149 9.28 -15.35 14.21
C ASN A 149 10.34 -15.33 13.10
N ALA A 150 10.32 -14.28 12.27
CA ALA A 150 11.33 -14.06 11.24
C ALA A 150 12.74 -13.94 11.85
N THR A 151 12.89 -13.23 12.97
CA THR A 151 14.20 -13.09 13.64
C THR A 151 14.77 -14.44 14.09
N ASN A 152 13.94 -15.34 14.61
CA ASN A 152 14.41 -16.67 15.02
C ASN A 152 14.93 -17.46 13.82
N LYS A 153 14.12 -17.55 12.74
CA LYS A 153 14.51 -18.23 11.49
C LYS A 153 15.80 -17.65 10.90
N ILE A 154 15.94 -16.33 10.87
CA ILE A 154 17.15 -15.65 10.37
C ILE A 154 18.37 -15.95 11.26
N CYS A 155 18.19 -15.98 12.58
CA CYS A 155 19.26 -16.31 13.52
C CYS A 155 19.73 -17.76 13.39
N ASP A 156 18.83 -18.69 13.09
CA ASP A 156 19.13 -20.12 13.01
C ASP A 156 19.99 -20.49 11.79
N ALA A 157 19.96 -19.69 10.71
CA ALA A 157 20.72 -19.98 9.50
C ALA A 157 22.23 -20.09 9.77
N THR A 158 22.87 -21.17 9.31
CA THR A 158 24.28 -21.48 9.59
C THR A 158 25.24 -21.12 8.44
N SER A 159 24.70 -20.74 7.28
CA SER A 159 25.45 -20.30 6.11
C SER A 159 24.73 -19.18 5.37
N LEU A 160 25.43 -18.52 4.43
CA LEU A 160 24.79 -17.51 3.57
C LEU A 160 23.73 -18.10 2.65
N ASP A 161 23.92 -19.33 2.15
CA ASP A 161 22.94 -20.00 1.30
C ASP A 161 21.67 -20.34 2.09
N GLU A 162 21.81 -20.86 3.30
CA GLU A 162 20.67 -21.12 4.18
C GLU A 162 19.94 -19.83 4.58
N LEU A 163 20.69 -18.77 4.87
CA LEU A 163 20.12 -17.45 5.13
C LEU A 163 19.35 -16.93 3.90
N LEU A 164 19.93 -17.04 2.70
CA LEU A 164 19.28 -16.63 1.46
C LEU A 164 17.94 -17.36 1.28
N LEU A 165 17.94 -18.69 1.41
CA LEU A 165 16.72 -19.50 1.26
C LEU A 165 15.66 -19.12 2.31
N THR A 166 16.09 -18.91 3.56
CA THR A 166 15.21 -18.46 4.65
C THR A 166 14.56 -17.11 4.33
N LEU A 167 15.32 -16.15 3.78
CA LEU A 167 14.80 -14.83 3.42
C LEU A 167 13.81 -14.91 2.25
N LEU A 168 14.06 -15.77 1.27
CA LEU A 168 13.13 -15.99 0.16
C LEU A 168 11.81 -16.55 0.66
N ASP A 169 11.84 -17.58 1.51
CA ASP A 169 10.62 -18.20 2.04
C ASP A 169 9.85 -17.23 2.94
N LEU A 170 10.55 -16.51 3.82
CA LEU A 170 9.96 -15.45 4.66
C LEU A 170 9.27 -14.36 3.84
N THR A 171 9.99 -13.81 2.85
CA THR A 171 9.45 -12.71 2.04
C THR A 171 8.32 -13.16 1.14
N LEU A 172 8.33 -14.41 0.67
CA LEU A 172 7.26 -14.96 -0.16
C LEU A 172 5.98 -15.16 0.66
N GLU A 173 6.09 -15.74 1.86
CA GLU A 173 4.96 -16.05 2.73
C GLU A 173 4.35 -14.80 3.38
N GLU A 174 5.17 -13.92 3.97
CA GLU A 174 4.67 -12.85 4.84
C GLU A 174 4.17 -11.61 4.09
N PHE A 175 4.56 -11.47 2.82
CA PHE A 175 4.10 -10.39 1.95
C PHE A 175 3.14 -10.85 0.85
N ASP A 176 2.75 -12.13 0.86
CA ASP A 176 1.95 -12.77 -0.18
C ASP A 176 2.49 -12.46 -1.60
N ALA A 177 3.81 -12.55 -1.73
CA ALA A 177 4.52 -12.02 -2.87
C ALA A 177 4.27 -12.85 -4.14
N PHE A 178 4.32 -12.19 -5.28
CA PHE A 178 4.25 -12.83 -6.59
C PHE A 178 5.64 -13.26 -7.04
N HIS A 179 6.62 -12.36 -6.92
CA HIS A 179 8.05 -12.66 -7.00
C HIS A 179 8.81 -12.14 -5.79
N VAL A 180 9.82 -12.90 -5.40
CA VAL A 180 10.86 -12.46 -4.46
C VAL A 180 12.22 -12.69 -5.06
N TRP A 181 13.16 -11.82 -4.72
CA TRP A 181 14.56 -12.00 -5.06
C TRP A 181 15.45 -11.44 -3.97
N CYS A 182 16.53 -12.15 -3.69
CA CYS A 182 17.49 -11.76 -2.67
C CYS A 182 18.90 -11.99 -3.19
N ALA A 183 19.80 -11.10 -2.78
CA ALA A 183 21.22 -11.27 -2.99
C ALA A 183 22.02 -10.82 -1.77
N LEU A 184 23.10 -11.55 -1.48
CA LEU A 184 23.98 -11.37 -0.33
C LEU A 184 25.45 -11.39 -0.77
N ARG A 185 26.28 -10.63 -0.05
CA ARG A 185 27.75 -10.60 -0.19
C ARG A 185 28.45 -10.46 1.15
N THR A 186 29.70 -10.89 1.22
CA THR A 186 30.54 -10.79 2.43
C THR A 186 31.35 -9.50 2.53
N GLN A 187 31.53 -8.79 1.42
CA GLN A 187 32.28 -7.55 1.35
C GLN A 187 31.41 -6.45 0.75
N ALA A 188 31.32 -5.31 1.43
CA ALA A 188 30.70 -4.12 0.87
C ALA A 188 31.44 -3.72 -0.41
N GLY A 189 30.69 -3.41 -1.48
CA GLY A 189 31.23 -3.13 -2.81
C GLY A 189 31.64 -4.36 -3.64
N GLY A 190 31.72 -5.56 -3.06
CA GLY A 190 32.05 -6.80 -3.78
C GLY A 190 30.88 -7.35 -4.63
N PRO A 191 31.12 -8.39 -5.45
CA PRO A 191 30.05 -9.07 -6.19
C PRO A 191 29.05 -9.71 -5.22
N MET A 192 27.79 -9.80 -5.63
CA MET A 192 26.79 -10.63 -4.94
C MET A 192 27.17 -12.09 -5.13
N ILE A 193 27.55 -12.79 -4.06
CA ILE A 193 28.08 -14.15 -4.11
C ILE A 193 26.99 -15.22 -3.94
N CYS A 194 25.86 -14.83 -3.35
CA CYS A 194 24.75 -15.71 -3.05
C CYS A 194 23.47 -14.97 -3.46
N HIS A 195 22.79 -15.43 -4.49
CA HIS A 195 21.58 -14.78 -4.99
C HIS A 195 20.61 -15.78 -5.61
N ALA A 196 19.32 -15.58 -5.38
CA ALA A 196 18.27 -16.34 -6.04
C ALA A 196 16.95 -15.57 -5.98
N GLY A 197 16.02 -15.94 -6.85
CA GLY A 197 14.64 -15.52 -6.77
C GLY A 197 13.69 -16.69 -6.86
N ARG A 198 12.49 -16.51 -6.33
CA ARG A 198 11.38 -17.46 -6.38
C ARG A 198 10.09 -16.78 -6.76
N LYS A 199 9.25 -17.47 -7.52
CA LYS A 199 7.85 -17.12 -7.73
C LYS A 199 6.99 -17.71 -6.62
N LYS A 200 5.73 -17.26 -6.53
CA LYS A 200 4.71 -17.81 -5.61
C LYS A 200 4.47 -19.32 -5.75
N ASP A 201 4.67 -19.88 -6.94
CA ASP A 201 4.56 -21.33 -7.18
C ASP A 201 5.84 -22.12 -6.83
N GLY A 202 6.87 -21.45 -6.31
CA GLY A 202 8.16 -22.03 -5.93
C GLY A 202 9.16 -22.15 -7.08
N SER A 203 8.78 -21.84 -8.32
CA SER A 203 9.70 -21.85 -9.45
C SER A 203 10.77 -20.76 -9.33
N PRO A 204 12.01 -21.00 -9.82
CA PRO A 204 13.07 -20.00 -9.73
C PRO A 204 12.81 -18.83 -10.69
N VAL A 205 13.23 -17.62 -10.29
CA VAL A 205 13.25 -16.43 -11.15
C VAL A 205 14.61 -15.75 -11.11
N ASP A 206 15.17 -15.53 -12.30
CA ASP A 206 16.44 -14.82 -12.48
C ASP A 206 16.25 -13.31 -12.39
N LEU A 207 17.27 -12.59 -11.93
CA LEU A 207 17.25 -11.12 -11.85
C LEU A 207 16.95 -10.46 -13.21
N GLY A 208 17.39 -11.08 -14.32
CA GLY A 208 17.13 -10.55 -15.67
C GLY A 208 15.64 -10.50 -16.03
N ARG A 209 14.83 -11.36 -15.42
CA ARG A 209 13.37 -11.43 -15.58
C ARG A 209 12.60 -10.59 -14.56
N ILE A 210 13.30 -9.91 -13.64
CA ILE A 210 12.67 -9.01 -12.67
C ILE A 210 12.44 -7.67 -13.35
N PRO A 211 11.18 -7.20 -13.46
CA PRO A 211 10.84 -5.95 -14.12
C PRO A 211 11.62 -4.72 -13.63
N LEU A 212 11.93 -4.70 -12.34
CA LEU A 212 12.51 -3.56 -11.64
C LEU A 212 14.00 -3.75 -11.35
N ARG A 213 14.72 -4.57 -12.14
CA ARG A 213 16.16 -4.84 -11.94
C ARG A 213 17.00 -3.58 -11.77
N GLU A 214 16.72 -2.52 -12.54
CA GLU A 214 17.48 -1.25 -12.46
C GLU A 214 17.27 -0.55 -11.11
N LYS A 215 16.04 -0.60 -10.57
CA LYS A 215 15.73 -0.07 -9.24
C LYS A 215 16.40 -0.88 -8.13
N VAL A 216 16.48 -2.20 -8.29
CA VAL A 216 17.21 -3.08 -7.36
C VAL A 216 18.70 -2.68 -7.32
N MET A 217 19.32 -2.51 -8.49
CA MET A 217 20.72 -2.08 -8.58
C MET A 217 20.93 -0.68 -7.98
N GLN A 218 20.04 0.27 -8.28
CA GLN A 218 20.09 1.61 -7.71
C GLN A 218 19.98 1.59 -6.17
N ALA A 219 19.08 0.77 -5.61
CA ALA A 219 18.90 0.66 -4.18
C ALA A 219 20.14 0.07 -3.48
N VAL A 220 20.79 -0.92 -4.12
CA VAL A 220 22.06 -1.49 -3.62
C VAL A 220 23.17 -0.44 -3.61
N GLU A 221 23.29 0.35 -4.68
CA GLU A 221 24.31 1.39 -4.82
C GLU A 221 24.13 2.52 -3.80
N LYS A 222 22.89 2.99 -3.64
CA LYS A 222 22.56 4.13 -2.76
C LYS A 222 22.24 3.71 -1.32
N GLY A 223 22.15 2.42 -1.04
CA GLY A 223 21.76 1.89 0.27
C GLY A 223 20.34 2.28 0.69
N GLN A 224 19.39 2.22 -0.25
CA GLN A 224 18.04 2.74 -0.06
C GLN A 224 17.00 1.65 0.26
N PHE A 225 15.94 2.09 0.92
CA PHE A 225 14.70 1.35 1.08
C PHE A 225 13.63 2.02 0.21
N LEU A 226 12.99 1.27 -0.67
CA LEU A 226 12.08 1.78 -1.68
C LEU A 226 10.74 1.06 -1.58
N VAL A 227 9.64 1.79 -1.72
CA VAL A 227 8.34 1.21 -2.07
C VAL A 227 7.82 1.90 -3.33
N MET A 228 7.31 1.08 -4.24
CA MET A 228 6.61 1.50 -5.44
C MET A 228 5.18 1.02 -5.27
N PRO A 229 4.28 1.85 -4.68
CA PRO A 229 2.90 1.46 -4.46
C PRO A 229 2.19 1.12 -5.76
N ARG A 230 2.62 1.71 -6.89
CA ARG A 230 2.10 1.43 -8.23
C ARG A 230 3.26 1.26 -9.19
N VAL A 231 3.30 0.13 -9.88
CA VAL A 231 4.22 -0.12 -11.00
C VAL A 231 3.43 0.01 -12.30
N SER A 232 3.88 0.86 -13.21
CA SER A 232 3.23 1.05 -14.51
C SER A 232 3.28 -0.25 -15.31
N ALA A 233 2.14 -0.66 -15.88
CA ALA A 233 2.02 -1.89 -16.68
C ALA A 233 2.73 -1.85 -18.05
N GLN A 234 3.75 -1.00 -18.22
CA GLN A 234 4.56 -0.90 -19.45
C GLN A 234 5.58 -2.04 -19.59
N LEU A 235 5.38 -3.14 -18.88
CA LEU A 235 6.26 -4.29 -18.90
C LEU A 235 5.76 -5.22 -20.00
N GLU A 236 6.44 -5.16 -21.15
CA GLU A 236 6.30 -6.13 -22.22
C GLU A 236 6.84 -7.49 -21.73
N GLU A 237 6.02 -8.25 -21.01
CA GLU A 237 6.09 -9.72 -20.82
C GLU A 237 4.94 -10.17 -19.91
N ASP A 238 4.51 -11.42 -20.05
CA ASP A 238 3.26 -12.05 -19.56
C ASP A 238 2.91 -11.93 -18.05
N GLU A 239 3.69 -11.22 -17.24
CA GLU A 239 3.56 -11.16 -15.77
C GLU A 239 3.57 -9.72 -15.24
N ALA A 240 2.45 -9.02 -15.43
CA ALA A 240 2.26 -7.67 -14.89
C ALA A 240 2.24 -7.66 -13.34
N ILE A 241 3.13 -6.85 -12.75
CA ILE A 241 3.20 -6.62 -11.30
C ILE A 241 2.47 -5.33 -10.90
N ARG A 242 1.88 -5.31 -9.71
CA ARG A 242 1.07 -4.21 -9.20
C ARG A 242 1.88 -3.20 -8.41
N SER A 243 2.66 -3.71 -7.47
CA SER A 243 3.45 -2.94 -6.53
C SER A 243 4.71 -3.72 -6.17
N ALA A 244 5.75 -3.02 -5.71
CA ALA A 244 7.02 -3.64 -5.34
C ALA A 244 7.71 -2.89 -4.22
N MET A 245 8.56 -3.60 -3.48
CA MET A 245 9.42 -3.07 -2.42
C MET A 245 10.84 -3.56 -2.61
N ILE A 246 11.80 -2.70 -2.23
CA ILE A 246 13.23 -3.03 -2.25
C ILE A 246 13.82 -2.57 -0.92
N ALA A 247 14.57 -3.45 -0.25
CA ALA A 247 15.28 -3.11 0.97
C ALA A 247 16.76 -3.50 0.86
N ALA A 248 17.63 -2.50 0.84
CA ALA A 248 19.07 -2.73 0.93
C ALA A 248 19.46 -3.26 2.33
N ILE A 249 20.32 -4.27 2.37
CA ILE A 249 20.85 -4.84 3.61
C ILE A 249 22.09 -4.06 3.99
N MET A 250 21.92 -3.03 4.82
CA MET A 250 22.95 -2.04 5.13
C MET A 250 23.68 -2.33 6.45
N ARG A 251 25.00 -2.15 6.44
CA ARG A 251 25.84 -2.08 7.66
C ARG A 251 26.68 -0.79 7.59
N PRO A 252 27.36 -0.38 8.68
CA PRO A 252 28.19 0.84 8.67
C PRO A 252 29.27 0.89 7.57
N LYS A 253 29.72 -0.27 7.08
CA LYS A 253 30.72 -0.37 5.99
C LYS A 253 30.12 -0.32 4.58
N GLY A 254 28.80 -0.23 4.44
CA GLY A 254 28.09 -0.21 3.15
C GLY A 254 27.02 -1.29 3.02
N CYS A 255 26.57 -1.51 1.78
CA CYS A 255 25.54 -2.49 1.45
C CYS A 255 26.12 -3.92 1.37
N PHE A 256 25.46 -4.91 1.97
CA PHE A 256 25.84 -6.33 1.98
C PHE A 256 24.81 -7.22 1.27
N GLY A 257 23.74 -6.65 0.74
CA GLY A 257 22.71 -7.41 0.06
C GLY A 257 21.47 -6.59 -0.23
N VAL A 258 20.43 -7.25 -0.74
CA VAL A 258 19.15 -6.62 -1.04
C VAL A 258 18.03 -7.64 -1.00
N LEU A 259 16.87 -7.21 -0.55
CA LEU A 259 15.59 -7.91 -0.67
C LEU A 259 14.72 -7.20 -1.69
N TYR A 260 14.12 -7.94 -2.61
CA TYR A 260 13.13 -7.49 -3.57
C TYR A 260 11.86 -8.32 -3.39
N VAL A 261 10.72 -7.63 -3.38
CA VAL A 261 9.39 -8.24 -3.23
C VAL A 261 8.42 -7.52 -4.15
N ASP A 262 7.67 -8.24 -4.97
CA ASP A 262 6.54 -7.69 -5.75
C ASP A 262 5.26 -8.50 -5.58
N ASN A 263 4.14 -7.97 -6.05
CA ASN A 263 2.87 -8.68 -6.06
C ASN A 263 2.08 -8.52 -7.36
N ALA A 264 1.12 -9.41 -7.55
CA ALA A 264 0.31 -9.49 -8.76
C ALA A 264 -0.78 -8.42 -8.82
N MET A 265 -1.28 -8.11 -10.02
CA MET A 265 -2.34 -7.11 -10.28
C MET A 265 -3.65 -7.29 -9.50
N LYS A 266 -3.92 -8.50 -9.00
CA LYS A 266 -5.10 -8.81 -8.18
C LYS A 266 -4.91 -8.48 -6.70
N GLU A 267 -3.68 -8.28 -6.25
CA GLU A 267 -3.35 -8.04 -4.84
C GLU A 267 -3.40 -6.54 -4.49
N LYS A 268 -3.42 -6.25 -3.19
CA LYS A 268 -3.37 -4.87 -2.68
C LYS A 268 -1.99 -4.26 -2.89
N HIS A 269 -1.93 -2.94 -3.03
CA HIS A 269 -0.66 -2.22 -3.08
C HIS A 269 0.12 -2.37 -1.77
N TYR A 270 1.44 -2.56 -1.88
CA TYR A 270 2.31 -2.43 -0.72
C TYR A 270 2.31 -0.99 -0.20
N SER A 271 2.20 -0.87 1.12
CA SER A 271 2.17 0.39 1.84
C SER A 271 3.54 0.76 2.43
N LEU A 272 3.65 1.98 2.96
CA LEU A 272 4.83 2.39 3.72
C LEU A 272 5.04 1.50 4.97
N SER A 273 3.97 1.00 5.58
CA SER A 273 4.04 0.11 6.76
C SER A 273 4.58 -1.28 6.38
N ASP A 274 4.28 -1.76 5.18
CA ASP A 274 4.88 -3.00 4.66
C ASP A 274 6.38 -2.81 4.40
N LEU A 275 6.78 -1.65 3.87
CA LEU A 275 8.20 -1.32 3.70
C LEU A 275 8.90 -1.20 5.06
N ASP A 276 8.29 -0.53 6.03
CA ASP A 276 8.82 -0.44 7.39
C ASP A 276 9.06 -1.84 7.99
N TYR A 277 8.19 -2.81 7.72
CA TYR A 277 8.40 -4.20 8.13
C TYR A 277 9.57 -4.88 7.37
N LEU A 278 9.62 -4.76 6.05
CA LEU A 278 10.71 -5.31 5.23
C LEU A 278 12.06 -4.70 5.62
N MET A 279 12.09 -3.42 6.01
CA MET A 279 13.27 -2.74 6.54
C MET A 279 13.76 -3.40 7.82
N LEU A 280 12.88 -3.73 8.76
CA LEU A 280 13.26 -4.42 9.99
C LEU A 280 13.88 -5.79 9.69
N VAL A 281 13.29 -6.53 8.75
CA VAL A 281 13.85 -7.81 8.27
C VAL A 281 15.27 -7.58 7.72
N ALA A 282 15.44 -6.64 6.78
CA ALA A 282 16.73 -6.34 6.17
C ALA A 282 17.80 -5.87 7.18
N MET A 283 17.42 -5.03 8.14
CA MET A 283 18.31 -4.56 9.20
C MET A 283 18.74 -5.71 10.11
N HIS A 284 17.81 -6.59 10.47
CA HIS A 284 18.12 -7.77 11.29
C HIS A 284 19.02 -8.75 10.53
N THR A 285 18.74 -9.01 9.25
CA THR A 285 19.62 -9.77 8.37
C THR A 285 21.04 -9.21 8.38
N ALA A 286 21.19 -7.88 8.23
CA ALA A 286 22.49 -7.22 8.24
C ALA A 286 23.26 -7.43 9.55
N ALA A 287 22.55 -7.49 10.68
CA ALA A 287 23.14 -7.78 11.98
C ALA A 287 23.63 -9.23 12.06
N VAL A 288 22.81 -10.19 11.63
CA VAL A 288 23.15 -11.63 11.65
C VAL A 288 24.29 -11.95 10.68
N MET A 289 24.34 -11.31 9.51
CA MET A 289 25.38 -11.57 8.52
C MET A 289 26.81 -11.37 9.04
N LYS A 290 26.99 -10.62 10.14
CA LYS A 290 28.29 -10.46 10.81
C LYS A 290 28.99 -11.81 11.06
N LYS A 291 28.22 -12.86 11.38
CA LYS A 291 28.76 -14.20 11.71
C LYS A 291 29.33 -14.97 10.51
N PHE A 292 29.13 -14.48 9.29
CA PHE A 292 29.60 -15.13 8.06
C PHE A 292 30.77 -14.39 7.39
N PHE A 293 31.32 -13.36 8.04
CA PHE A 293 32.45 -12.57 7.51
C PHE A 293 33.81 -13.00 8.06
N GLU A 294 33.82 -14.06 8.88
CA GLU A 294 35.01 -14.66 9.49
C GLU A 294 35.53 -15.84 8.68
#